data_AF-A0A916HDA7-F1
#
_entry.id   AF-A0A916HDA7-F1
#
_cell.length_a   1.000
_cell.length_b   1.000
_cell.length_c   1.000
_cell.angle_alpha   90.00
_cell.angle_beta   90.00
_cell.angle_gamma   90.00
#
_symmetry.space_group_name_H-M   'P 1'
#
loop_
_entity.id
_entity.type
_entity.pdbx_description
1 polymer ?
#
loop_
_entity_poly.entity_id
_entity_poly.type
_entity_poly.pdbx_seq_one_letter_code
_entity_poly.pdbx_strand_id
1 'polypeptide(L)'
;MKHRLRTARVILILAASNAALAQPPEPPASAPHAKTDITVLVLHPDGRPVAGADVGAFVVHFESEAPGTLNLTLPGESPARSHRTDDSGSLTLDGQTLLPGEPGTRPSPLIALSRDRTLIGMTQVRREQLGGKITIQMARACRVTVRLKSTSMAALGRGLSWTNVYVRWDQTRPMAVFGERQVHELLLPPGEYSLVAYGTDTYNEVIKVQIAPDESERRIDLDLRADRLTHLIGKPAPELAQIKGWKSGGPVSLADLRGKVVLLDFWGYWCGPCVHAMPDLMQTHEKYKDKGLVIIAVHDDSTDSIATMDSNLARIRADLWGGNDLPFLVALDGGGEMVIPGCEEKARGATTSAYGITAFPTQVLIDRDGNVIGKRRKGNDDQLPQLLGPP
;
A
#
# COMPACT_ATOMS: atom_id res chain seq x y z
N MET A 1 64.56 27.06 4.18
CA MET A 1 65.35 27.29 5.41
C MET A 1 64.38 27.70 6.52
N LYS A 2 64.49 27.03 7.70
CA LYS A 2 63.69 27.14 8.96
C LYS A 2 62.20 26.73 8.83
N HIS A 3 61.62 25.80 9.60
CA HIS A 3 62.07 24.99 10.74
C HIS A 3 61.35 23.62 10.77
N ARG A 4 62.06 22.61 11.28
CA ARG A 4 61.61 21.23 11.56
C ARG A 4 61.09 21.10 13.00
N LEU A 5 60.13 20.18 13.15
CA LEU A 5 59.70 19.39 14.31
C LEU A 5 60.55 19.41 15.60
N ARG A 6 59.87 19.41 16.76
CA ARG A 6 60.13 18.48 17.87
C ARG A 6 58.93 18.33 18.82
N THR A 7 58.78 17.09 19.26
CA THR A 7 57.75 16.42 20.07
C THR A 7 57.75 16.85 21.55
N ALA A 8 56.59 16.84 22.21
CA ALA A 8 56.50 16.63 23.66
C ALA A 8 55.19 15.91 24.03
N ARG A 9 55.34 14.70 24.57
CA ARG A 9 54.33 13.91 25.27
C ARG A 9 53.99 14.58 26.60
N VAL A 10 52.71 14.63 26.97
CA VAL A 10 52.30 14.73 28.37
C VAL A 10 51.45 13.51 28.71
N ILE A 11 51.91 12.83 29.74
CA ILE A 11 51.39 11.64 30.39
C ILE A 11 50.25 12.08 31.32
N LEU A 12 49.10 11.41 31.25
CA LEU A 12 48.16 11.38 32.38
C LEU A 12 47.92 9.92 32.78
N ILE A 13 48.08 9.71 34.08
CA ILE A 13 48.22 8.45 34.79
C ILE A 13 46.86 7.77 34.96
N LEU A 14 46.80 6.49 34.62
CA LEU A 14 45.74 5.55 35.01
C LEU A 14 45.81 5.29 36.51
N ALA A 15 44.71 5.55 37.23
CA ALA A 15 44.39 4.88 38.48
C ALA A 15 43.17 4.00 38.24
N ALA A 16 43.40 2.68 38.37
CA ALA A 16 42.38 1.65 38.21
C ALA A 16 41.39 1.67 39.38
N SER A 17 40.10 1.58 39.07
CA SER A 17 39.11 1.04 39.99
C SER A 17 38.45 -0.16 39.33
N ASN A 18 38.76 -1.34 39.87
CA ASN A 18 38.15 -2.62 39.52
C ASN A 18 36.73 -2.65 40.08
N ALA A 19 35.74 -2.40 39.23
CA ALA A 19 34.41 -2.96 39.39
C ALA A 19 34.16 -3.85 38.18
N ALA A 20 34.17 -5.16 38.41
CA ALA A 20 33.83 -6.15 37.40
C ALA A 20 32.39 -5.87 36.95
N LEU A 21 32.22 -5.33 35.74
CA LEU A 21 30.94 -5.30 35.05
C LEU A 21 30.60 -6.75 34.74
N ALA A 22 29.63 -7.30 35.48
CA ALA A 22 29.02 -8.57 35.15
C ALA A 22 28.52 -8.49 33.70
N GLN A 23 28.92 -9.45 32.86
CA GLN A 23 28.32 -9.63 31.56
C GLN A 23 26.81 -9.82 31.76
N PRO A 24 25.96 -9.20 30.91
CA PRO A 24 24.53 -9.48 30.95
C PRO A 24 24.33 -10.99 30.77
N PRO A 25 23.37 -11.61 31.48
CA PRO A 25 23.13 -13.04 31.34
C PRO A 25 22.86 -13.34 29.86
N GLU A 26 23.54 -14.35 29.32
CA GLU A 26 23.20 -14.89 28.01
C GLU A 26 21.69 -15.16 27.97
N PRO A 27 21.00 -14.79 26.88
CA PRO A 27 19.59 -15.09 26.75
C PRO A 27 19.41 -16.61 26.95
N PRO A 28 18.39 -17.05 27.69
CA PRO A 28 18.17 -18.47 27.92
C PRO A 28 18.12 -19.16 26.56
N ALA A 29 18.88 -20.25 26.41
CA ALA A 29 18.85 -21.09 25.22
C ALA A 29 17.37 -21.34 24.87
N SER A 30 16.98 -20.88 23.68
CA SER A 30 15.62 -21.02 23.17
C SER A 30 15.19 -22.47 23.34
N ALA A 31 14.09 -22.70 24.07
CA ALA A 31 13.43 -24.00 24.09
C ALA A 31 13.29 -24.51 22.65
N PRO A 32 13.43 -25.82 22.38
CA PRO A 32 13.33 -26.34 21.02
C PRO A 32 12.00 -25.85 20.43
N HIS A 33 12.08 -24.97 19.43
CA HIS A 33 10.90 -24.47 18.75
C HIS A 33 10.12 -25.70 18.27
N ALA A 34 8.85 -25.82 18.68
CA ALA A 34 7.95 -26.81 18.08
C ALA A 34 8.07 -26.66 16.55
N LYS A 35 8.21 -27.77 15.81
CA LYS A 35 8.41 -27.72 14.36
C LYS A 35 7.37 -26.79 13.74
N THR A 36 7.80 -25.61 13.29
CA THR A 36 6.94 -24.63 12.65
C THR A 36 6.88 -24.86 11.14
N ASP A 37 7.88 -25.55 10.61
CA ASP A 37 8.03 -25.81 9.18
C ASP A 37 6.86 -26.61 8.62
N ILE A 38 6.47 -26.27 7.40
CA ILE A 38 5.40 -26.96 6.68
C ILE A 38 6.02 -27.72 5.52
N THR A 39 5.67 -29.00 5.43
CA THR A 39 5.97 -29.79 4.23
C THR A 39 4.84 -29.61 3.22
N VAL A 40 5.15 -29.09 2.05
CA VAL A 40 4.20 -28.92 0.95
C VAL A 40 4.43 -30.05 -0.05
N LEU A 41 3.37 -30.78 -0.40
CA LEU A 41 3.34 -31.77 -1.47
C LEU A 41 2.48 -31.24 -2.62
N VAL A 42 3.03 -31.19 -3.82
CA VAL A 42 2.33 -30.74 -5.03
C VAL A 42 1.97 -31.94 -5.88
N LEU A 43 0.68 -32.11 -6.15
CA LEU A 43 0.15 -33.25 -6.89
C LEU A 43 -0.52 -32.84 -8.20
N HIS A 44 -0.20 -33.55 -9.27
CA HIS A 44 -0.86 -33.48 -10.57
C HIS A 44 -2.35 -33.88 -10.43
N PRO A 45 -3.27 -33.45 -11.33
CA PRO A 45 -4.68 -33.87 -11.32
C PRO A 45 -4.94 -35.38 -11.16
N ASP A 46 -4.02 -36.23 -11.60
CA ASP A 46 -4.11 -37.69 -11.49
C ASP A 46 -3.48 -38.28 -10.21
N GLY A 47 -3.04 -37.42 -9.29
CA GLY A 47 -2.45 -37.80 -8.00
C GLY A 47 -0.96 -38.04 -8.00
N ARG A 48 -0.26 -37.93 -9.14
CA ARG A 48 1.20 -38.09 -9.19
C ARG A 48 1.93 -36.84 -8.66
N PRO A 49 3.09 -36.96 -7.99
CA PRO A 49 3.85 -35.80 -7.55
C PRO A 49 4.39 -34.97 -8.73
N VAL A 50 4.46 -33.64 -8.56
CA VAL A 50 4.99 -32.72 -9.57
C VAL A 50 6.36 -32.19 -9.14
N ALA A 51 7.42 -32.68 -9.78
CA ALA A 51 8.78 -32.23 -9.54
C ALA A 51 9.07 -30.85 -10.18
N GLY A 52 9.87 -30.03 -9.48
CA GLY A 52 10.31 -28.71 -9.95
C GLY A 52 9.22 -27.64 -10.07
N ALA A 53 8.02 -27.87 -9.52
CA ALA A 53 6.95 -26.89 -9.45
C ALA A 53 7.40 -25.70 -8.60
N ASP A 54 7.15 -24.48 -9.07
CA ASP A 54 7.39 -23.27 -8.29
C ASP A 54 6.28 -23.13 -7.24
N VAL A 55 6.62 -22.76 -6.01
CA VAL A 55 5.68 -22.58 -4.90
C VAL A 55 5.92 -21.23 -4.22
N GLY A 56 4.85 -20.53 -3.87
CA GLY A 56 4.93 -19.28 -3.11
C GLY A 56 3.58 -18.84 -2.57
N ALA A 57 3.57 -17.74 -1.83
CA ALA A 57 2.35 -17.22 -1.19
C ALA A 57 1.68 -16.13 -2.02
N PHE A 58 2.46 -15.33 -2.74
CA PHE A 58 1.96 -14.21 -3.52
C PHE A 58 2.58 -14.20 -4.92
N VAL A 59 1.78 -13.82 -5.92
CA VAL A 59 2.27 -13.58 -7.29
C VAL A 59 2.14 -12.10 -7.61
N VAL A 60 3.29 -11.46 -7.86
CA VAL A 60 3.35 -10.15 -8.49
C VAL A 60 3.96 -10.32 -9.87
N HIS A 61 3.26 -9.78 -10.87
CA HIS A 61 3.82 -9.66 -12.20
C HIS A 61 3.81 -8.21 -12.62
N PHE A 62 5.00 -7.68 -12.90
CA PHE A 62 5.15 -6.41 -13.56
C PHE A 62 5.09 -6.65 -15.06
N GLU A 63 4.26 -5.87 -15.73
CA GLU A 63 3.99 -6.05 -17.14
C GLU A 63 5.21 -5.81 -18.07
N SER A 64 6.25 -5.14 -17.56
CA SER A 64 7.55 -5.00 -18.25
C SER A 64 8.36 -6.31 -18.27
N GLU A 65 7.94 -7.32 -17.51
CA GLU A 65 8.56 -8.63 -17.50
C GLU A 65 7.94 -9.56 -18.55
N ALA A 66 8.72 -10.51 -19.08
CA ALA A 66 8.22 -11.43 -20.10
C ALA A 66 7.06 -12.29 -19.55
N PRO A 67 6.06 -12.69 -20.37
CA PRO A 67 4.87 -13.43 -19.91
C PRO A 67 5.11 -14.76 -19.14
N GLY A 68 6.35 -15.27 -19.13
CA GLY A 68 6.77 -16.46 -18.37
C GLY A 68 7.32 -16.19 -16.97
N THR A 69 7.45 -14.93 -16.54
CA THR A 69 8.13 -14.51 -15.30
C THR A 69 7.20 -14.39 -14.10
N LEU A 70 6.09 -15.12 -14.05
CA LEU A 70 5.24 -15.15 -12.85
C LEU A 70 6.11 -15.53 -11.63
N ASN A 71 6.47 -14.53 -10.84
CA ASN A 71 7.37 -14.67 -9.70
C ASN A 71 6.51 -14.95 -8.47
N LEU A 72 6.70 -16.15 -7.93
CA LEU A 72 6.08 -16.59 -6.69
C LEU A 72 6.97 -16.18 -5.52
N THR A 73 6.43 -15.42 -4.58
CA THR A 73 7.17 -14.87 -3.45
C THR A 73 6.58 -15.33 -2.13
N LEU A 74 7.43 -15.48 -1.12
CA LEU A 74 6.98 -15.60 0.27
C LEU A 74 6.94 -14.22 0.93
N PRO A 75 6.15 -14.03 2.01
CA PRO A 75 6.08 -12.78 2.73
C PRO A 75 7.47 -12.31 3.19
N GLY A 76 7.81 -11.05 2.93
CA GLY A 76 9.09 -10.45 3.35
C GLY A 76 10.29 -10.80 2.47
N GLU A 77 10.13 -11.63 1.45
CA GLU A 77 11.22 -12.01 0.53
C GLU A 77 11.25 -11.19 -0.76
N SER A 78 12.44 -11.10 -1.36
CA SER A 78 12.61 -10.53 -2.70
C SER A 78 12.01 -11.45 -3.77
N PRO A 79 11.39 -10.90 -4.84
CA PRO A 79 10.80 -11.69 -5.93
C PRO A 79 11.74 -12.66 -6.66
N ALA A 80 13.06 -12.52 -6.50
CA ALA A 80 14.06 -13.37 -7.15
C ALA A 80 14.27 -14.73 -6.47
N ARG A 81 13.74 -14.97 -5.27
CA ARG A 81 13.91 -16.25 -4.55
C ARG A 81 12.87 -17.26 -5.01
N SER A 82 13.28 -18.26 -5.80
CA SER A 82 12.41 -19.38 -6.19
C SER A 82 12.39 -20.47 -5.13
N HIS A 83 11.20 -20.97 -4.79
CA HIS A 83 11.01 -22.19 -3.99
C HIS A 83 10.43 -23.27 -4.89
N ARG A 84 11.10 -24.42 -5.00
CA ARG A 84 10.73 -25.48 -5.94
C ARG A 84 10.59 -26.82 -5.24
N THR A 85 9.66 -27.64 -5.72
CA THR A 85 9.56 -29.04 -5.29
C THR A 85 10.74 -29.87 -5.78
N ASP A 86 11.13 -30.85 -4.97
CA ASP A 86 12.09 -31.90 -5.32
C ASP A 86 11.47 -32.98 -6.23
N ASP A 87 12.23 -34.04 -6.52
CA ASP A 87 11.78 -35.17 -7.36
C ASP A 87 10.58 -35.94 -6.78
N SER A 88 10.35 -35.82 -5.47
CA SER A 88 9.17 -36.38 -4.79
C SER A 88 7.95 -35.46 -4.85
N GLY A 89 8.05 -34.34 -5.56
CA GLY A 89 7.03 -33.29 -5.63
C GLY A 89 6.82 -32.55 -4.31
N SER A 90 7.81 -32.57 -3.41
CA SER A 90 7.71 -31.96 -2.08
C SER A 90 8.72 -30.84 -1.87
N LEU A 91 8.41 -29.91 -0.98
CA LEU A 91 9.36 -28.96 -0.42
C LEU A 91 8.99 -28.62 1.02
N THR A 92 9.96 -28.13 1.79
CA THR A 92 9.71 -27.62 3.14
C THR A 92 9.84 -26.11 3.15
N LEU A 93 8.84 -25.43 3.70
CA LEU A 93 8.81 -23.98 3.86
C LEU A 93 8.83 -23.62 5.34
N ASP A 94 9.53 -22.54 5.67
CA ASP A 94 9.48 -21.98 7.02
C ASP A 94 8.08 -21.41 7.27
N GLY A 95 7.41 -21.98 8.26
CA GLY A 95 6.05 -21.59 8.64
C GLY A 95 5.96 -20.18 9.22
N GLN A 96 7.04 -19.65 9.80
CA GLN A 96 7.06 -18.27 10.29
C GLN A 96 7.11 -17.27 9.14
N THR A 97 7.90 -17.55 8.10
CA THR A 97 7.91 -16.77 6.85
C THR A 97 6.54 -16.80 6.16
N LEU A 98 5.87 -17.96 6.11
CA LEU A 98 4.54 -18.08 5.49
C LEU A 98 3.43 -17.33 6.23
N LEU A 99 3.51 -17.27 7.57
CA LEU A 99 2.49 -16.70 8.46
C LEU A 99 3.10 -15.71 9.45
N PRO A 100 3.63 -14.56 9.00
CA PRO A 100 4.25 -13.58 9.89
C PRO A 100 3.17 -12.95 10.81
N GLY A 101 3.43 -12.90 12.13
CA GLY A 101 2.58 -12.19 13.10
C GLY A 101 2.20 -12.96 14.38
N GLU A 102 1.13 -12.55 15.05
CA GLU A 102 0.58 -13.20 16.27
C GLU A 102 -0.54 -14.22 15.95
N PRO A 103 -0.92 -15.11 16.89
CA PRO A 103 -2.07 -16.01 16.76
C PRO A 103 -3.38 -15.24 16.47
N GLY A 104 -4.21 -15.74 15.55
CA GLY A 104 -5.41 -15.03 15.06
C GLY A 104 -5.23 -14.29 13.72
N THR A 105 -4.07 -14.44 13.11
CA THR A 105 -3.74 -13.91 11.77
C THR A 105 -4.53 -14.58 10.64
N ARG A 106 -4.81 -13.82 9.58
CA ARG A 106 -5.48 -14.28 8.36
C ARG A 106 -4.73 -15.48 7.74
N PRO A 107 -5.43 -16.42 7.07
CA PRO A 107 -4.77 -17.51 6.36
C PRO A 107 -3.80 -16.97 5.31
N SER A 108 -2.70 -17.67 5.07
CA SER A 108 -1.76 -17.35 4.00
C SER A 108 -2.13 -18.14 2.74
N PRO A 109 -2.34 -17.49 1.59
CA PRO A 109 -2.48 -18.23 0.34
C PRO A 109 -1.18 -18.98 0.03
N LEU A 110 -1.30 -20.14 -0.60
CA LEU A 110 -0.18 -20.90 -1.11
C LEU A 110 -0.52 -21.38 -2.51
N ILE A 111 0.38 -21.10 -3.45
CA ILE A 111 0.18 -21.23 -4.88
C ILE A 111 1.31 -22.11 -5.40
N ALA A 112 0.98 -23.07 -6.26
CA ALA A 112 1.96 -23.81 -7.04
C ALA A 112 1.73 -23.60 -8.54
N LEU A 113 2.82 -23.55 -9.30
CA LEU A 113 2.81 -23.46 -10.76
C LEU A 113 3.75 -24.51 -11.33
N SER A 114 3.29 -25.27 -12.34
CA SER A 114 4.20 -26.11 -13.12
C SER A 114 5.22 -25.25 -13.88
N ARG A 115 6.36 -25.85 -14.24
CA ARG A 115 7.44 -25.14 -14.97
C ARG A 115 7.00 -24.57 -16.31
N ASP A 116 6.15 -25.29 -17.02
CA ASP A 116 5.57 -24.88 -18.31
C ASP A 116 4.34 -23.99 -18.15
N ARG A 117 3.94 -23.68 -16.90
CA ARG A 117 2.78 -22.83 -16.54
C ARG A 117 1.44 -23.37 -17.04
N THR A 118 1.36 -24.65 -17.40
CA THR A 118 0.10 -25.28 -17.85
C THR A 118 -0.78 -25.75 -16.70
N LEU A 119 -0.20 -25.93 -15.51
CA LEU A 119 -0.89 -26.33 -14.30
C LEU A 119 -0.70 -25.30 -13.18
N ILE A 120 -1.76 -25.11 -12.41
CA ILE A 120 -1.81 -24.21 -11.26
C ILE A 120 -2.68 -24.82 -10.17
N GLY A 121 -2.40 -24.49 -8.92
CA GLY A 121 -3.11 -24.99 -7.76
C GLY A 121 -2.93 -24.00 -6.64
N MET A 122 -3.99 -23.83 -5.86
CA MET A 122 -4.07 -22.84 -4.81
C MET A 122 -4.70 -23.48 -3.58
N THR A 123 -4.14 -23.19 -2.42
CA THR A 123 -4.67 -23.57 -1.12
C THR A 123 -4.43 -22.45 -0.11
N GLN A 124 -4.95 -22.62 1.10
CA GLN A 124 -4.69 -21.73 2.23
C GLN A 124 -3.99 -22.50 3.33
N VAL A 125 -3.03 -21.84 3.96
CA VAL A 125 -2.32 -22.33 5.13
C VAL A 125 -2.76 -21.54 6.35
N ARG A 126 -3.11 -22.27 7.42
CA ARG A 126 -3.46 -21.72 8.72
C ARG A 126 -2.43 -22.11 9.77
N ARG A 127 -2.39 -21.37 10.87
CA ARG A 127 -1.41 -21.60 11.95
C ARG A 127 -1.55 -22.97 12.58
N GLU A 128 -2.77 -23.47 12.68
CA GLU A 128 -3.06 -24.80 13.23
C GLU A 128 -2.40 -25.94 12.43
N GLN A 129 -1.94 -25.66 11.20
CA GLN A 129 -1.32 -26.62 10.30
C GLN A 129 0.22 -26.54 10.29
N LEU A 130 0.81 -25.63 11.09
CA LEU A 130 2.28 -25.53 11.28
C LEU A 130 2.85 -26.85 11.82
N GLY A 131 4.03 -27.25 11.33
CA GLY A 131 4.62 -28.55 11.65
C GLY A 131 4.01 -29.73 10.88
N GLY A 132 2.96 -29.48 10.09
CA GLY A 132 2.23 -30.48 9.35
C GLY A 132 2.61 -30.58 7.87
N LYS A 133 1.80 -31.36 7.15
CA LYS A 133 1.88 -31.52 5.69
C LYS A 133 0.68 -30.88 5.02
N ILE A 134 0.94 -30.04 4.02
CA ILE A 134 -0.06 -29.42 3.16
C ILE A 134 0.04 -30.02 1.77
N THR A 135 -1.10 -30.33 1.16
CA THR A 135 -1.14 -30.80 -0.23
C THR A 135 -1.75 -29.72 -1.10
N ILE A 136 -1.09 -29.41 -2.23
CA ILE A 136 -1.63 -28.55 -3.28
C ILE A 136 -2.01 -29.46 -4.44
N GLN A 137 -3.32 -29.60 -4.66
CA GLN A 137 -3.85 -30.30 -5.82
C GLN A 137 -3.82 -29.36 -7.03
N MET A 138 -3.06 -29.74 -8.05
CA MET A 138 -2.95 -28.99 -9.29
C MET A 138 -4.17 -29.23 -10.18
N ALA A 139 -4.49 -28.24 -11.00
CA ALA A 139 -5.48 -28.28 -12.06
C ALA A 139 -4.93 -27.60 -13.32
N ARG A 140 -5.61 -27.77 -14.45
CA ARG A 140 -5.28 -27.02 -15.67
C ARG A 140 -5.44 -25.52 -15.41
N ALA A 141 -4.43 -24.73 -15.77
CA ALA A 141 -4.49 -23.29 -15.64
C ALA A 141 -5.42 -22.68 -16.69
N CYS A 142 -6.35 -21.85 -16.24
CA CYS A 142 -7.10 -20.95 -17.10
C CYS A 142 -6.35 -19.63 -17.24
N ARG A 143 -6.07 -19.22 -18.48
CA ARG A 143 -5.53 -17.90 -18.80
C ARG A 143 -6.66 -16.88 -18.76
N VAL A 144 -6.65 -16.01 -17.78
CA VAL A 144 -7.63 -14.92 -17.63
C VAL A 144 -7.00 -13.63 -18.14
N THR A 145 -7.47 -13.15 -19.29
CA THR A 145 -7.07 -11.87 -19.87
C THR A 145 -8.10 -10.80 -19.51
N VAL A 146 -7.67 -9.78 -18.76
CA VAL A 146 -8.49 -8.64 -18.36
C VAL A 146 -8.06 -7.41 -19.16
N ARG A 147 -8.93 -6.94 -20.04
CA ARG A 147 -8.76 -5.69 -20.77
C ARG A 147 -9.51 -4.58 -20.05
N LEU A 148 -8.80 -3.49 -19.80
CA LEU A 148 -9.31 -2.32 -19.11
C LEU A 148 -9.46 -1.17 -20.11
N LYS A 149 -10.53 -0.41 -19.96
CA LYS A 149 -10.71 0.88 -20.62
C LYS A 149 -11.35 1.84 -19.63
N SER A 150 -11.44 3.12 -19.99
CA SER A 150 -12.26 4.06 -19.24
C SER A 150 -12.93 5.05 -20.18
N THR A 151 -14.23 4.86 -20.42
CA THR A 151 -15.02 5.78 -21.24
C THR A 151 -15.19 7.13 -20.55
N SER A 152 -15.34 7.11 -19.22
CA SER A 152 -15.48 8.33 -18.40
C SER A 152 -14.20 9.17 -18.36
N MET A 153 -13.02 8.56 -18.27
CA MET A 153 -11.74 9.29 -18.39
C MET A 153 -11.56 9.87 -19.79
N ALA A 154 -11.88 9.10 -20.84
CA ALA A 154 -11.79 9.56 -22.22
C ALA A 154 -12.67 10.78 -22.49
N ALA A 155 -13.90 10.80 -21.93
CA ALA A 155 -14.80 11.95 -22.01
C ALA A 155 -14.25 13.22 -21.31
N LEU A 156 -13.32 13.05 -20.36
CA LEU A 156 -12.60 14.14 -19.70
C LEU A 156 -11.28 14.49 -20.41
N GLY A 157 -11.01 13.92 -21.60
CA GLY A 157 -9.76 14.11 -22.33
C GLY A 157 -8.55 13.47 -21.64
N ARG A 158 -8.77 12.44 -20.82
CA ARG A 158 -7.75 11.75 -20.02
C ARG A 158 -7.64 10.28 -20.40
N GLY A 159 -6.48 9.69 -20.11
CA GLY A 159 -6.19 8.27 -20.31
C GLY A 159 -5.76 7.58 -19.02
N LEU A 160 -5.80 6.25 -19.03
CA LEU A 160 -5.26 5.41 -17.95
C LEU A 160 -3.75 5.29 -18.14
N SER A 161 -2.93 6.02 -17.36
CA SER A 161 -1.46 5.89 -17.44
C SER A 161 -0.93 4.62 -16.77
N TRP A 162 -1.71 4.04 -15.87
CA TRP A 162 -1.36 2.85 -15.09
C TRP A 162 -2.64 2.15 -14.63
N THR A 163 -2.61 0.83 -14.59
CA THR A 163 -3.71 -0.02 -14.13
C THR A 163 -3.23 -1.23 -13.35
N ASN A 164 -4.09 -1.77 -12.49
CA ASN A 164 -3.84 -2.96 -11.69
C ASN A 164 -5.08 -3.84 -11.67
N VAL A 165 -4.85 -5.15 -11.74
CA VAL A 165 -5.85 -6.19 -11.52
C VAL A 165 -5.32 -7.12 -10.46
N TYR A 166 -6.11 -7.38 -9.42
CA TYR A 166 -5.76 -8.36 -8.42
C TYR A 166 -6.88 -9.33 -8.14
N VAL A 167 -6.49 -10.53 -7.71
CA VAL A 167 -7.40 -11.59 -7.34
C VAL A 167 -7.67 -11.46 -5.85
N ARG A 168 -8.94 -11.41 -5.48
CA ARG A 168 -9.42 -11.62 -4.12
C ARG A 168 -10.03 -13.01 -4.03
N TRP A 169 -9.52 -13.79 -3.09
CA TRP A 169 -9.96 -15.15 -2.82
C TRP A 169 -10.14 -15.29 -1.30
N ASP A 170 -11.39 -15.38 -0.87
CA ASP A 170 -11.82 -15.24 0.52
C ASP A 170 -11.30 -13.94 1.18
N GLN A 171 -10.42 -14.10 2.17
CA GLN A 171 -9.77 -13.04 2.95
C GLN A 171 -8.36 -12.73 2.46
N THR A 172 -7.93 -13.38 1.37
CA THR A 172 -6.58 -13.30 0.83
C THR A 172 -6.55 -12.56 -0.51
N ARG A 173 -5.35 -12.07 -0.86
CA ARG A 173 -5.05 -11.46 -2.16
C ARG A 173 -3.87 -12.22 -2.75
N PRO A 174 -4.08 -13.39 -3.39
CA PRO A 174 -2.99 -14.28 -3.81
C PRO A 174 -2.20 -13.75 -5.01
N MET A 175 -2.79 -12.89 -5.85
CA MET A 175 -2.17 -12.46 -7.10
C MET A 175 -2.50 -11.01 -7.42
N ALA A 176 -1.55 -10.30 -8.00
CA ALA A 176 -1.74 -8.98 -8.59
C ALA A 176 -0.86 -8.79 -9.83
N VAL A 177 -1.41 -8.13 -10.84
CA VAL A 177 -0.72 -7.75 -12.07
C VAL A 177 -1.00 -6.27 -12.29
N PHE A 178 0.05 -5.50 -12.54
CA PHE A 178 -0.09 -4.08 -12.78
C PHE A 178 0.98 -3.55 -13.71
N GLY A 179 0.63 -2.45 -14.37
CA GLY A 179 1.45 -1.92 -15.44
C GLY A 179 0.79 -0.76 -16.16
N GLU A 180 1.50 -0.26 -17.16
CA GLU A 180 1.07 0.86 -18.00
C GLU A 180 0.20 0.43 -19.18
N ARG A 181 0.22 -0.86 -19.58
CA ARG A 181 -0.75 -1.34 -20.56
C ARG A 181 -2.05 -1.70 -19.83
N GLN A 182 -3.13 -1.69 -20.59
CA GLN A 182 -4.48 -1.91 -20.09
C GLN A 182 -4.94 -3.35 -20.37
N VAL A 183 -4.02 -4.30 -20.53
CA VAL A 183 -4.35 -5.71 -20.76
C VAL A 183 -3.49 -6.57 -19.83
N HIS A 184 -4.13 -7.17 -18.82
CA HIS A 184 -3.46 -7.96 -17.80
C HIS A 184 -3.79 -9.44 -17.96
N GLU A 185 -2.80 -10.30 -17.77
CA GLU A 185 -2.99 -11.75 -17.80
C GLU A 185 -2.71 -12.37 -16.43
N LEU A 186 -3.63 -13.23 -15.99
CA LEU A 186 -3.55 -14.02 -14.77
C LEU A 186 -3.69 -15.50 -15.13
N LEU A 187 -3.09 -16.38 -14.32
CA LEU A 187 -3.39 -17.81 -14.36
C LEU A 187 -4.20 -18.16 -13.11
N LEU A 188 -5.36 -18.78 -13.29
CA LEU A 188 -6.22 -19.22 -12.19
C LEU A 188 -6.57 -20.70 -12.32
N PRO A 189 -6.64 -21.46 -11.21
CA PRO A 189 -7.28 -22.77 -11.22
C PRO A 189 -8.81 -22.63 -11.33
N PRO A 190 -9.52 -23.74 -11.54
CA PRO A 190 -10.97 -23.79 -11.40
C PRO A 190 -11.41 -23.34 -10.00
N GLY A 191 -12.44 -22.51 -9.92
CA GLY A 191 -12.92 -21.96 -8.66
C GLY A 191 -13.68 -20.65 -8.80
N GLU A 192 -14.08 -20.09 -7.65
CA GLU A 192 -14.74 -18.80 -7.52
C GLU A 192 -13.76 -17.74 -7.02
N TYR A 193 -13.74 -16.60 -7.71
CA TYR A 193 -12.86 -15.48 -7.37
C TYR A 193 -13.60 -14.15 -7.53
N SER A 194 -13.09 -13.12 -6.86
CA SER A 194 -13.40 -11.74 -7.22
C SER A 194 -12.15 -11.10 -7.80
N LEU A 195 -12.23 -10.59 -9.03
CA LEU A 195 -11.18 -9.74 -9.58
C LEU A 195 -11.49 -8.30 -9.22
N VAL A 196 -10.50 -7.59 -8.72
CA VAL A 196 -10.59 -6.16 -8.45
C VAL A 196 -9.66 -5.45 -9.40
N ALA A 197 -10.22 -4.55 -10.21
CA ALA A 197 -9.48 -3.76 -11.19
C ALA A 197 -9.61 -2.27 -10.85
N TYR A 198 -8.50 -1.55 -10.97
CA TYR A 198 -8.50 -0.09 -10.88
C TYR A 198 -7.33 0.48 -11.67
N GLY A 199 -7.32 1.78 -11.84
CA GLY A 199 -6.27 2.49 -12.51
C GLY A 199 -6.07 3.88 -11.99
N THR A 200 -5.31 4.62 -12.78
CA THR A 200 -4.99 6.02 -12.56
C THR A 200 -6.27 6.83 -12.43
N ASP A 201 -6.52 7.35 -11.23
CA ASP A 201 -7.69 8.20 -10.90
C ASP A 201 -9.05 7.55 -11.22
N THR A 202 -9.18 6.24 -10.97
CA THR A 202 -10.46 5.51 -11.08
C THR A 202 -10.91 4.93 -9.75
N TYR A 203 -12.21 4.64 -9.66
CA TYR A 203 -12.73 3.74 -8.62
C TYR A 203 -12.30 2.29 -8.86
N ASN A 204 -12.49 1.47 -7.84
CA ASN A 204 -12.34 0.02 -7.95
C ASN A 204 -13.57 -0.57 -8.64
N GLU A 205 -13.33 -1.43 -9.62
CA GLU A 205 -14.35 -2.30 -10.20
C GLU A 205 -14.12 -3.72 -9.70
N VAL A 206 -15.19 -4.35 -9.19
CA VAL A 206 -15.13 -5.71 -8.64
C VAL A 206 -16.03 -6.61 -9.47
N ILE A 207 -15.44 -7.65 -10.05
CA ILE A 207 -16.18 -8.66 -10.82
C ILE A 207 -15.99 -10.04 -10.21
N LYS A 208 -17.11 -10.75 -10.01
CA LYS A 208 -17.08 -12.16 -9.63
C LYS A 208 -16.83 -13.01 -10.87
N VAL A 209 -15.91 -13.95 -10.77
CA VAL A 209 -15.57 -14.89 -11.85
C VAL A 209 -15.60 -16.31 -11.33
N GLN A 210 -16.31 -17.17 -12.06
CA GLN A 210 -16.25 -18.62 -11.92
C GLN A 210 -15.36 -19.15 -13.02
N ILE A 211 -14.33 -19.92 -12.70
CA ILE A 211 -13.53 -20.67 -13.68
C ILE A 211 -14.00 -22.13 -13.66
N ALA A 212 -14.40 -22.65 -14.81
CA ALA A 212 -14.83 -24.05 -14.94
C ALA A 212 -13.61 -25.00 -14.99
N PRO A 213 -13.76 -26.28 -14.57
CA PRO A 213 -12.66 -27.26 -14.56
C PRO A 213 -11.89 -27.44 -15.87
N ASP A 214 -12.57 -27.30 -17.01
CA ASP A 214 -12.05 -27.48 -18.36
C ASP A 214 -11.77 -26.17 -19.10
N GLU A 215 -12.02 -25.03 -18.44
CA GLU A 215 -11.81 -23.71 -19.02
C GLU A 215 -10.32 -23.39 -19.14
N SER A 216 -9.89 -23.05 -20.35
CA SER A 216 -8.47 -22.76 -20.64
C SER A 216 -8.19 -21.27 -20.90
N GLU A 217 -9.20 -20.51 -21.32
CA GLU A 217 -9.11 -19.07 -21.53
C GLU A 217 -10.39 -18.37 -21.08
N ARG A 218 -10.24 -17.24 -20.40
CA ARG A 218 -11.31 -16.29 -20.06
C ARG A 218 -10.88 -14.91 -20.51
N ARG A 219 -11.76 -14.18 -21.19
CA ARG A 219 -11.58 -12.76 -21.51
C ARG A 219 -12.59 -11.92 -20.77
N ILE A 220 -12.14 -10.82 -20.18
CA ILE A 220 -12.96 -9.89 -19.40
C ILE A 220 -12.62 -8.48 -19.85
N ASP A 221 -13.62 -7.74 -20.32
CA ASP A 221 -13.49 -6.33 -20.64
C ASP A 221 -14.17 -5.52 -19.52
N LEU A 222 -13.42 -4.63 -18.86
CA LEU A 222 -13.93 -3.74 -17.81
C LEU A 222 -13.78 -2.28 -18.21
N ASP A 223 -14.82 -1.49 -17.95
CA ASP A 223 -14.80 -0.04 -18.10
C ASP A 223 -14.66 0.59 -16.70
N LEU A 224 -13.47 1.09 -16.39
CA LEU A 224 -13.16 1.71 -15.12
C LEU A 224 -13.78 3.10 -15.05
N ARG A 225 -14.55 3.37 -13.99
CA ARG A 225 -15.14 4.69 -13.76
C ARG A 225 -14.10 5.66 -13.20
N ALA A 226 -13.98 6.84 -13.81
CA ALA A 226 -13.21 7.95 -13.27
C ALA A 226 -13.68 8.26 -11.85
N ASP A 227 -12.74 8.53 -10.95
CA ASP A 227 -13.08 8.91 -9.60
C ASP A 227 -13.68 10.32 -9.55
N ARG A 228 -14.36 10.64 -8.44
CA ARG A 228 -15.00 11.94 -8.27
C ARG A 228 -14.01 13.10 -8.39
N LEU A 229 -12.79 12.93 -7.87
CA LEU A 229 -11.78 13.96 -7.93
C LEU A 229 -11.38 14.31 -9.37
N THR A 230 -11.32 13.32 -10.25
CA THR A 230 -11.07 13.53 -11.69
C THR A 230 -12.15 14.41 -12.32
N HIS A 231 -13.42 14.21 -11.94
CA HIS A 231 -14.52 15.05 -12.41
C HIS A 231 -14.47 16.49 -11.88
N LEU A 232 -13.67 16.77 -10.84
CA LEU A 232 -13.48 18.10 -10.26
C LEU A 232 -12.31 18.85 -10.91
N ILE A 233 -11.40 18.18 -11.63
CA ILE A 233 -10.24 18.84 -12.24
C ILE A 233 -10.69 19.97 -13.17
N GLY A 234 -10.07 21.15 -12.99
CA GLY A 234 -10.38 22.38 -13.71
C GLY A 234 -11.68 23.08 -13.25
N LYS A 235 -12.37 22.55 -12.24
CA LYS A 235 -13.59 23.15 -11.68
C LYS A 235 -13.32 23.76 -10.30
N PRO A 236 -14.18 24.70 -9.84
CA PRO A 236 -14.10 25.22 -8.48
C PRO A 236 -14.06 24.09 -7.45
N ALA A 237 -13.11 24.18 -6.53
CA ALA A 237 -12.94 23.21 -5.47
C ALA A 237 -14.18 23.20 -4.53
N PRO A 238 -14.74 22.02 -4.19
CA PRO A 238 -15.80 21.95 -3.17
C PRO A 238 -15.34 22.57 -1.86
N GLU A 239 -16.20 23.36 -1.22
CA GLU A 239 -15.89 24.00 0.06
C GLU A 239 -15.70 22.98 1.19
N LEU A 240 -14.98 23.37 2.24
CA LEU A 240 -14.86 22.56 3.45
C LEU A 240 -16.22 22.48 4.16
N ALA A 241 -16.74 21.26 4.36
CA ALA A 241 -18.08 21.02 4.84
C ALA A 241 -18.08 20.35 6.22
N GLN A 242 -18.95 20.83 7.12
CA GLN A 242 -19.19 20.23 8.44
C GLN A 242 -17.93 20.06 9.31
N ILE A 243 -16.94 20.94 9.16
CA ILE A 243 -15.72 20.92 9.99
C ILE A 243 -16.10 21.16 11.46
N LYS A 244 -15.73 20.22 12.33
CA LYS A 244 -16.08 20.23 13.76
C LYS A 244 -15.05 20.92 14.64
N GLY A 245 -13.84 21.15 14.12
CA GLY A 245 -12.79 21.80 14.85
C GLY A 245 -11.57 22.13 14.00
N TRP A 246 -10.76 23.07 14.52
CA TRP A 246 -9.56 23.56 13.87
C TRP A 246 -8.37 23.51 14.83
N LYS A 247 -7.18 23.25 14.29
CA LYS A 247 -5.90 23.35 14.99
C LYS A 247 -4.89 24.12 14.13
N SER A 248 -3.91 24.73 14.80
CA SER A 248 -2.83 25.50 14.18
C SER A 248 -3.34 26.69 13.34
N GLY A 249 -4.50 27.22 13.73
CA GLY A 249 -5.19 28.35 13.13
C GLY A 249 -6.68 28.32 13.43
N GLY A 250 -7.43 29.20 12.76
CA GLY A 250 -8.89 29.29 12.89
C GLY A 250 -9.63 28.80 11.65
N PRO A 251 -10.99 28.83 11.68
CA PRO A 251 -11.80 28.52 10.52
C PRO A 251 -11.43 29.35 9.30
N VAL A 252 -11.36 28.70 8.15
CA VAL A 252 -11.09 29.31 6.85
C VAL A 252 -12.02 28.72 5.80
N SER A 253 -12.41 29.52 4.81
CA SER A 253 -13.05 29.03 3.59
C SER A 253 -12.05 28.99 2.42
N LEU A 254 -12.25 28.09 1.46
CA LEU A 254 -11.44 28.07 0.24
C LEU A 254 -11.64 29.33 -0.61
N ALA A 255 -12.78 30.01 -0.45
CA ALA A 255 -13.03 31.32 -1.06
C ALA A 255 -12.07 32.41 -0.52
N ASP A 256 -11.78 32.41 0.77
CA ASP A 256 -10.85 33.38 1.38
C ASP A 256 -9.39 33.14 0.95
N LEU A 257 -9.09 31.96 0.41
CA LEU A 257 -7.76 31.55 -0.02
C LEU A 257 -7.48 31.81 -1.51
N ARG A 258 -8.39 32.49 -2.21
CA ARG A 258 -8.13 32.93 -3.60
C ARG A 258 -6.85 33.77 -3.67
N GLY A 259 -6.06 33.55 -4.73
CA GLY A 259 -4.71 34.09 -4.90
C GLY A 259 -3.60 33.22 -4.28
N LYS A 260 -3.94 32.20 -3.48
CA LYS A 260 -2.99 31.22 -2.92
C LYS A 260 -3.14 29.87 -3.61
N VAL A 261 -2.06 29.08 -3.61
CA VAL A 261 -2.15 27.67 -3.95
C VAL A 261 -2.54 26.92 -2.69
N VAL A 262 -3.56 26.08 -2.75
CA VAL A 262 -4.02 25.30 -1.59
C VAL A 262 -3.70 23.82 -1.79
N LEU A 263 -3.09 23.20 -0.79
CA LEU A 263 -2.87 21.76 -0.72
C LEU A 263 -3.76 21.19 0.40
N LEU A 264 -4.78 20.43 0.01
CA LEU A 264 -5.57 19.64 0.94
C LEU A 264 -4.88 18.29 1.14
N ASP A 265 -4.55 17.95 2.39
CA ASP A 265 -3.99 16.65 2.77
C ASP A 265 -5.03 15.88 3.58
N PHE A 266 -5.67 14.89 2.95
CA PHE A 266 -6.64 14.03 3.61
C PHE A 266 -5.91 12.94 4.38
N TRP A 267 -6.17 12.84 5.69
CA TRP A 267 -5.41 11.96 6.59
C TRP A 267 -6.23 11.53 7.83
N GLY A 268 -5.59 10.72 8.69
CA GLY A 268 -6.09 10.41 10.03
C GLY A 268 -4.95 9.97 10.96
N TYR A 269 -5.03 10.23 12.27
CA TYR A 269 -3.97 9.89 13.23
C TYR A 269 -3.74 8.37 13.32
N TRP A 270 -4.77 7.58 13.01
CA TRP A 270 -4.74 6.11 13.00
C TRP A 270 -4.12 5.54 11.71
N CYS A 271 -3.92 6.37 10.68
CA CYS A 271 -3.36 5.96 9.40
C CYS A 271 -1.82 5.96 9.47
N GLY A 272 -1.23 4.77 9.58
CA GLY A 272 0.23 4.57 9.62
C GLY A 272 0.98 5.32 8.51
N PRO A 273 0.68 5.09 7.22
CA PRO A 273 1.35 5.82 6.13
C PRO A 273 1.19 7.33 6.21
N CYS A 274 0.04 7.83 6.68
CA CYS A 274 -0.21 9.25 6.82
C CYS A 274 0.74 9.89 7.84
N VAL A 275 0.83 9.33 9.04
CA VAL A 275 1.70 9.89 10.10
C VAL A 275 3.19 9.80 9.75
N HIS A 276 3.60 8.82 8.94
CA HIS A 276 4.98 8.76 8.43
C HIS A 276 5.26 9.79 7.33
N ALA A 277 4.24 10.25 6.60
CA ALA A 277 4.38 11.26 5.55
C ALA A 277 4.31 12.71 6.07
N MET A 278 3.82 12.93 7.30
CA MET A 278 3.68 14.27 7.88
C MET A 278 5.00 15.07 7.94
N PRO A 279 6.17 14.49 8.29
CA PRO A 279 7.45 15.22 8.25
C PRO A 279 7.80 15.79 6.87
N ASP A 280 7.49 15.07 5.79
CA ASP A 280 7.69 15.57 4.42
C ASP A 280 6.73 16.73 4.10
N LEU A 281 5.51 16.67 4.63
CA LEU A 281 4.52 17.75 4.49
C LEU A 281 4.92 18.99 5.30
N MET A 282 5.50 18.83 6.49
CA MET A 282 6.07 19.93 7.29
C MET A 282 7.22 20.62 6.55
N GLN A 283 8.12 19.85 5.92
CA GLN A 283 9.19 20.42 5.08
C GLN A 283 8.62 21.17 3.87
N THR A 284 7.58 20.62 3.24
CA THR A 284 6.87 21.27 2.13
C THR A 284 6.24 22.60 2.56
N HIS A 285 5.62 22.64 3.75
CA HIS A 285 5.12 23.87 4.35
C HIS A 285 6.25 24.90 4.43
N GLU A 286 7.35 24.56 5.12
CA GLU A 286 8.43 25.51 5.41
C GLU A 286 9.00 26.13 4.14
N LYS A 287 9.16 25.32 3.10
CA LYS A 287 9.71 25.73 1.80
C LYS A 287 8.83 26.72 1.03
N TYR A 288 7.50 26.63 1.18
CA TYR A 288 6.59 27.32 0.27
C TYR A 288 5.54 28.22 0.95
N LYS A 289 5.45 28.26 2.28
CA LYS A 289 4.50 29.11 3.02
C LYS A 289 4.59 30.58 2.59
N ASP A 290 5.80 31.10 2.44
CA ASP A 290 6.06 32.50 2.07
C ASP A 290 5.90 32.76 0.56
N LYS A 291 5.76 31.70 -0.24
CA LYS A 291 5.51 31.75 -1.69
C LYS A 291 4.03 31.67 -2.04
N GLY A 292 3.16 31.58 -1.03
CA GLY A 292 1.72 31.54 -1.19
C GLY A 292 1.13 30.14 -1.23
N LEU A 293 1.82 29.13 -0.69
CA LEU A 293 1.21 27.84 -0.37
C LEU A 293 0.43 27.93 0.95
N VAL A 294 -0.78 27.40 0.94
CA VAL A 294 -1.56 27.12 2.16
C VAL A 294 -1.83 25.63 2.21
N ILE A 295 -1.46 24.97 3.31
CA ILE A 295 -1.75 23.56 3.53
C ILE A 295 -2.91 23.47 4.53
N ILE A 296 -3.90 22.63 4.21
CA ILE A 296 -4.99 22.26 5.11
C ILE A 296 -5.00 20.74 5.21
N ALA A 297 -4.59 20.21 6.36
CA ALA A 297 -4.67 18.79 6.63
C ALA A 297 -6.06 18.44 7.15
N VAL A 298 -6.86 17.79 6.30
CA VAL A 298 -8.24 17.38 6.60
C VAL A 298 -8.19 16.01 7.28
N HIS A 299 -8.36 16.02 8.59
CA HIS A 299 -8.45 14.79 9.38
C HIS A 299 -9.85 14.19 9.22
N ASP A 300 -9.95 12.89 8.96
CA ASP A 300 -11.23 12.20 8.83
C ASP A 300 -12.11 12.25 10.10
N ASP A 301 -13.39 11.90 9.98
CA ASP A 301 -14.34 11.95 11.10
C ASP A 301 -14.21 10.75 12.06
N SER A 302 -12.99 10.36 12.42
CA SER A 302 -12.73 9.23 13.34
C SER A 302 -12.68 9.63 14.82
N THR A 303 -12.85 10.91 15.13
CA THR A 303 -12.75 11.44 16.49
C THR A 303 -13.64 12.66 16.69
N ASP A 304 -14.07 12.87 17.94
CA ASP A 304 -15.09 13.86 18.26
C ASP A 304 -14.54 15.28 18.44
N SER A 305 -13.25 15.43 18.75
CA SER A 305 -12.68 16.73 19.06
C SER A 305 -11.19 16.85 18.71
N ILE A 306 -10.75 18.09 18.51
CA ILE A 306 -9.33 18.43 18.35
C ILE A 306 -8.51 18.00 19.57
N ALA A 307 -9.05 18.13 20.79
CA ALA A 307 -8.32 17.74 22.00
C ALA A 307 -8.05 16.22 22.05
N THR A 308 -9.04 15.41 21.65
CA THR A 308 -8.89 13.95 21.56
C THR A 308 -7.89 13.57 20.46
N MET A 309 -8.01 14.18 19.28
CA MET A 309 -7.04 14.01 18.19
C MET A 309 -5.62 14.34 18.66
N ASP A 310 -5.43 15.49 19.31
CA ASP A 310 -4.13 15.98 19.81
C ASP A 310 -3.51 15.02 20.83
N SER A 311 -4.34 14.50 21.75
CA SER A 311 -3.92 13.50 22.74
C SER A 311 -3.45 12.20 22.07
N ASN A 312 -4.16 11.74 21.03
CA ASN A 312 -3.79 10.54 20.28
C ASN A 312 -2.49 10.73 19.48
N LEU A 313 -2.15 11.97 19.13
CA LEU A 313 -0.91 12.29 18.43
C LEU A 313 0.31 12.41 19.35
N ALA A 314 0.15 12.47 20.67
CA ALA A 314 1.24 12.73 21.60
C ALA A 314 2.45 11.79 21.42
N ARG A 315 2.19 10.48 21.31
CA ARG A 315 3.23 9.49 21.07
C ARG A 315 3.79 9.55 19.65
N ILE A 316 2.93 9.76 18.64
CA ILE A 316 3.35 9.93 17.24
C ILE A 316 4.30 11.12 17.11
N ARG A 317 4.03 12.24 17.78
CA ARG A 317 4.90 13.42 17.81
C ARG A 317 6.28 13.08 18.36
N ALA A 318 6.32 12.41 19.51
CA ALA A 318 7.57 12.03 20.17
C ALA A 318 8.39 11.04 19.33
N ASP A 319 7.73 10.00 18.80
CA ASP A 319 8.38 8.87 18.15
C ASP A 319 8.72 9.15 16.68
N LEU A 320 7.83 9.81 15.93
CA LEU A 320 7.91 9.93 14.48
C LEU A 320 8.18 11.36 13.98
N TRP A 321 7.80 12.40 14.73
CA TRP A 321 7.92 13.79 14.28
C TRP A 321 9.01 14.58 15.01
N GLY A 322 9.83 13.92 15.83
CA GLY A 322 10.94 14.55 16.56
C GLY A 322 10.47 15.59 17.58
N GLY A 323 9.26 15.42 18.13
CA GLY A 323 8.63 16.35 19.07
C GLY A 323 7.94 17.56 18.41
N ASN A 324 7.99 17.68 17.09
CA ASN A 324 7.34 18.79 16.38
C ASN A 324 5.82 18.59 16.30
N ASP A 325 5.08 19.68 16.37
CA ASP A 325 3.65 19.72 16.09
C ASP A 325 3.39 20.14 14.63
N LEU A 326 2.15 20.00 14.17
CA LEU A 326 1.76 20.34 12.80
C LEU A 326 1.72 21.87 12.59
N PRO A 327 2.56 22.44 11.69
CA PRO A 327 2.67 23.89 11.52
C PRO A 327 1.59 24.48 10.60
N PHE A 328 0.86 23.64 9.87
CA PHE A 328 -0.23 24.04 8.97
C PHE A 328 -1.61 23.85 9.61
N LEU A 329 -2.62 24.43 8.98
CA LEU A 329 -4.02 24.27 9.37
C LEU A 329 -4.42 22.80 9.39
N VAL A 330 -5.10 22.39 10.45
CA VAL A 330 -5.74 21.08 10.54
C VAL A 330 -7.23 21.29 10.72
N ALA A 331 -8.02 20.70 9.82
CA ALA A 331 -9.48 20.71 9.87
C ALA A 331 -9.97 19.32 10.27
N LEU A 332 -10.71 19.21 11.37
CA LEU A 332 -11.35 17.96 11.76
C LEU A 332 -12.69 17.84 11.02
N ASP A 333 -12.74 16.94 10.04
CA ASP A 333 -13.92 16.69 9.23
C ASP A 333 -15.06 16.11 10.09
N GLY A 334 -16.29 16.36 9.67
CA GLY A 334 -17.50 15.93 10.37
C GLY A 334 -18.56 15.37 9.43
N GLY A 335 -19.73 15.03 9.95
CA GLY A 335 -20.85 14.54 9.14
C GLY A 335 -20.98 13.01 9.06
N GLY A 336 -20.08 12.27 9.70
CA GLY A 336 -20.12 10.83 9.81
C GLY A 336 -19.88 10.12 8.48
N GLU A 337 -20.52 8.96 8.30
CA GLU A 337 -20.44 8.21 7.06
C GLU A 337 -21.37 8.81 6.00
N MET A 338 -20.79 9.31 4.91
CA MET A 338 -21.47 10.06 3.87
C MET A 338 -21.30 9.37 2.52
N VAL A 339 -22.36 9.30 1.71
CA VAL A 339 -22.27 8.82 0.33
C VAL A 339 -21.47 9.82 -0.51
N ILE A 340 -20.49 9.33 -1.26
CA ILE A 340 -19.69 10.12 -2.19
C ILE A 340 -20.59 10.51 -3.37
N PRO A 341 -20.77 11.81 -3.67
CA PRO A 341 -21.75 12.16 -4.68
C PRO A 341 -21.30 11.69 -6.07
N GLY A 342 -22.22 11.06 -6.79
CA GLY A 342 -21.96 10.45 -8.10
C GLY A 342 -21.52 8.98 -8.06
N CYS A 343 -21.44 8.34 -6.89
CA CYS A 343 -21.30 6.88 -6.78
C CYS A 343 -21.98 6.33 -5.52
N GLU A 344 -21.96 5.01 -5.34
CA GLU A 344 -22.52 4.31 -4.17
C GLU A 344 -21.50 4.14 -3.02
N GLU A 345 -20.26 4.57 -3.24
CA GLU A 345 -19.21 4.50 -2.23
C GLU A 345 -19.45 5.52 -1.13
N LYS A 346 -18.88 5.26 0.05
CA LYS A 346 -19.01 6.14 1.21
C LYS A 346 -17.64 6.56 1.71
N ALA A 347 -17.57 7.77 2.25
CA ALA A 347 -16.41 8.30 2.94
C ALA A 347 -16.81 8.77 4.34
N ARG A 348 -15.84 8.76 5.25
CA ARG A 348 -16.04 9.23 6.63
C ARG A 348 -15.62 10.70 6.71
N GLY A 349 -16.62 11.58 6.78
CA GLY A 349 -16.44 13.03 6.74
C GLY A 349 -17.06 13.66 5.50
N ALA A 350 -17.66 14.83 5.66
CA ALA A 350 -18.41 15.54 4.64
C ALA A 350 -17.47 16.16 3.60
N THR A 351 -16.34 16.73 4.02
CA THR A 351 -15.32 17.23 3.11
C THR A 351 -14.67 16.07 2.35
N THR A 352 -14.31 15.01 3.07
CA THR A 352 -13.73 13.77 2.51
C THR A 352 -14.65 13.17 1.44
N SER A 353 -15.97 13.13 1.71
CA SER A 353 -16.99 12.70 0.73
C SER A 353 -17.14 13.68 -0.44
N ALA A 354 -17.13 14.99 -0.19
CA ALA A 354 -17.24 16.02 -1.22
C ALA A 354 -16.11 15.97 -2.24
N TYR A 355 -14.93 15.47 -1.88
CA TYR A 355 -13.80 15.22 -2.78
C TYR A 355 -13.70 13.76 -3.26
N GLY A 356 -14.52 12.85 -2.71
CA GLY A 356 -14.55 11.44 -3.07
C GLY A 356 -13.29 10.67 -2.66
N ILE A 357 -12.77 10.98 -1.47
CA ILE A 357 -11.55 10.36 -0.96
C ILE A 357 -11.90 9.03 -0.29
N THR A 358 -11.36 7.95 -0.84
CA THR A 358 -11.60 6.57 -0.38
C THR A 358 -10.35 5.88 0.15
N ALA A 359 -9.20 6.55 0.08
CA ALA A 359 -7.91 6.06 0.57
C ALA A 359 -7.08 7.20 1.17
N PHE A 360 -6.33 6.89 2.22
CA PHE A 360 -5.47 7.82 2.93
C PHE A 360 -4.00 7.35 2.90
N PRO A 361 -3.02 8.28 2.83
CA PRO A 361 -3.20 9.70 2.61
C PRO A 361 -3.58 10.01 1.16
N THR A 362 -4.34 11.09 0.94
CA THR A 362 -4.54 11.66 -0.40
C THR A 362 -4.31 13.16 -0.37
N GLN A 363 -3.49 13.66 -1.28
CA GLN A 363 -3.21 15.08 -1.44
C GLN A 363 -3.90 15.64 -2.67
N VAL A 364 -4.62 16.75 -2.51
CA VAL A 364 -5.32 17.45 -3.60
C VAL A 364 -4.79 18.88 -3.70
N LEU A 365 -4.40 19.26 -4.91
CA LEU A 365 -3.87 20.58 -5.21
C LEU A 365 -4.94 21.46 -5.85
N ILE A 366 -5.01 22.71 -5.42
CA ILE A 366 -5.95 23.73 -5.87
C ILE A 366 -5.15 24.97 -6.29
N ASP A 367 -5.47 25.54 -7.44
CA ASP A 367 -4.77 26.71 -8.00
C ASP A 367 -5.19 28.03 -7.32
N ARG A 368 -4.57 29.14 -7.76
CA ARG A 368 -4.84 30.49 -7.24
C ARG A 368 -6.26 30.99 -7.53
N ASP A 369 -6.91 30.47 -8.57
CA ASP A 369 -8.30 30.78 -8.90
C ASP A 369 -9.28 29.88 -8.15
N GLY A 370 -8.74 28.97 -7.34
CA GLY A 370 -9.42 28.00 -6.50
C GLY A 370 -10.12 26.88 -7.27
N ASN A 371 -9.55 26.50 -8.41
CA ASN A 371 -9.95 25.32 -9.15
C ASN A 371 -9.06 24.13 -8.78
N VAL A 372 -9.63 22.92 -8.82
CA VAL A 372 -8.89 21.69 -8.53
C VAL A 372 -7.92 21.39 -9.67
N ILE A 373 -6.64 21.22 -9.35
CA ILE A 373 -5.62 20.75 -10.29
C ILE A 373 -5.63 19.22 -10.36
N GLY A 374 -5.84 18.55 -9.22
CA GLY A 374 -5.93 17.10 -9.11
C GLY A 374 -5.09 16.55 -7.95
N LYS A 375 -4.82 15.24 -7.96
CA LYS A 375 -4.01 14.58 -6.94
C LYS A 375 -2.53 14.98 -7.07
N ARG A 376 -1.91 15.34 -5.95
CA ARG A 376 -0.44 15.41 -5.87
C ARG A 376 0.10 13.99 -5.65
N ARG A 377 0.95 13.52 -6.56
CA ARG A 377 1.58 12.20 -6.49
C ARG A 377 3.04 12.32 -6.09
N LYS A 378 3.52 11.37 -5.27
CA LYS A 378 4.94 11.24 -4.96
C LYS A 378 5.70 10.91 -6.26
N GLY A 379 6.70 11.72 -6.61
CA GLY A 379 7.42 11.65 -7.90
C GLY A 379 6.99 12.70 -8.94
N ASN A 380 5.88 13.41 -8.73
CA ASN A 380 5.52 14.62 -9.47
C ASN A 380 5.97 15.88 -8.69
N ASP A 381 7.23 15.90 -8.26
CA ASP A 381 7.76 16.93 -7.36
C ASP A 381 7.81 18.34 -8.01
N ASP A 382 7.59 18.41 -9.32
CA ASP A 382 7.63 19.65 -10.10
C ASP A 382 6.34 20.48 -10.03
N GLN A 383 5.21 19.94 -9.56
CA GLN A 383 3.94 20.67 -9.56
C GLN A 383 3.97 21.93 -8.67
N LEU A 384 4.51 21.82 -7.45
CA LEU A 384 4.63 22.98 -6.55
C LEU A 384 5.62 24.02 -7.09
N PRO A 385 6.84 23.65 -7.53
CA PRO A 385 7.74 24.58 -8.22
C PRO A 385 7.12 25.30 -9.41
N GLN A 386 6.31 24.63 -10.23
CA GLN A 386 5.66 25.24 -11.40
C GLN A 386 4.62 26.30 -10.99
N LEU A 387 3.91 26.09 -9.88
CA LEU A 387 2.86 27.01 -9.43
C LEU A 387 3.41 28.14 -8.54
N LEU A 388 4.45 27.87 -7.77
CA LEU A 388 4.95 28.74 -6.70
C LEU A 388 6.36 29.29 -6.95
N GLY A 389 7.02 28.83 -8.01
CA GLY A 389 8.45 29.05 -8.25
C GLY A 389 9.33 28.02 -7.52
N PRO A 390 10.62 27.93 -7.88
CA PRO A 390 11.56 27.01 -7.23
C PRO A 390 11.65 27.28 -5.72
N PRO A 391 12.09 26.30 -4.90
CA PRO A 391 12.43 26.42 -3.48
C PRO A 391 12.90 27.77 -2.97
#